data_AF-A0A7T8KIX8-F1
#
_entry.id   AF-A0A7T8KIX8-F1
#
_cell.length_a   1.000
_cell.length_b   1.000
_cell.length_c   1.000
_cell.angle_alpha   90.00
_cell.angle_beta   90.00
_cell.angle_gamma   90.00
#
_symmetry.space_group_name_H-M   'P 1'
#
loop_
_entity.id
_entity.type
_entity.pdbx_description
1 polymer ?
#
loop_
_entity_poly.entity_id
_entity_poly.type
_entity_poly.pdbx_seq_one_letter_code
_entity_poly.pdbx_strand_id
1 'polypeptide(L)'
;MKVTFLPKPGKDDYSSAKAFRPITLSNYILKGLERIVQWKVDDVIPRLYSQHAYTKGLSTETALSQVTDLIEKSIFQDHCTLAVSFDCTGAFDYVQFHSANIAMSRLGIPESIQSWYCNLLKTRTVKAELKGE
;
A
#
# COMPACT_ATOMS: atom_id res chain seq x y z
N MET A 1 5.62 -18.74 2.72
CA MET A 1 5.83 -17.40 3.32
C MET A 1 5.59 -17.49 4.82
N LYS A 2 6.18 -16.62 5.65
CA LYS A 2 5.92 -16.57 7.10
C LYS A 2 5.18 -15.27 7.44
N VAL A 3 4.12 -15.31 8.23
CA VAL A 3 3.47 -14.10 8.76
C VAL A 3 3.91 -13.85 10.19
N THR A 4 4.26 -12.61 10.48
CA THR A 4 4.56 -12.11 11.81
C THR A 4 3.57 -11.00 12.15
N PHE A 5 3.00 -11.03 13.35
CA PHE A 5 2.03 -10.04 13.81
C PHE A 5 2.73 -8.98 14.65
N LEU A 6 2.82 -7.75 14.15
CA LEU A 6 3.40 -6.64 14.89
C LEU A 6 2.33 -5.90 15.70
N PRO A 7 2.50 -5.73 17.02
CA PRO A 7 1.54 -4.99 17.83
C PRO A 7 1.49 -3.50 17.41
N LYS A 8 0.29 -2.92 17.36
CA LYS A 8 0.09 -1.48 17.15
C LYS A 8 0.29 -0.76 18.48
N PRO A 9 1.09 0.33 18.53
CA PRO A 9 1.28 1.08 19.76
C PRO A 9 -0.03 1.71 20.23
N GLY A 10 -0.20 1.84 21.55
CA GLY A 10 -1.37 2.52 22.15
C GLY A 10 -2.68 1.74 22.04
N LYS A 11 -2.64 0.41 22.04
CA LYS A 11 -3.83 -0.44 22.17
C LYS A 11 -3.92 -1.02 23.58
N ASP A 12 -5.08 -0.85 24.19
CA ASP A 12 -5.35 -1.33 25.57
C ASP A 12 -5.59 -2.84 25.61
N ASP A 13 -6.10 -3.40 24.50
CA ASP A 13 -6.41 -4.82 24.37
C ASP A 13 -5.77 -5.43 23.12
N TYR A 14 -4.93 -6.44 23.35
CA TYR A 14 -4.26 -7.25 22.32
C TYR A 14 -4.91 -8.63 22.14
N SER A 15 -6.13 -8.84 22.65
CA SER A 15 -6.95 -10.00 22.31
C SER A 15 -7.52 -9.91 20.87
N SER A 16 -7.65 -8.69 20.34
CA SER A 16 -8.21 -8.44 19.01
C SER A 16 -7.16 -8.45 17.90
N ALA A 17 -7.45 -9.14 16.79
CA ALA A 17 -6.61 -9.11 15.59
C ALA A 17 -6.37 -7.67 15.04
N LYS A 18 -7.31 -6.74 15.28
CA LYS A 18 -7.18 -5.33 14.87
C LYS A 18 -6.03 -4.61 15.58
N ALA A 19 -5.58 -5.11 16.72
CA ALA A 19 -4.45 -4.57 17.48
C ALA A 19 -3.09 -4.92 16.86
N PHE A 20 -3.05 -5.78 15.83
CA PHE A 20 -1.83 -6.19 15.17
C PHE A 20 -1.78 -5.72 13.70
N ARG A 21 -0.56 -5.66 13.15
CA ARG A 21 -0.28 -5.54 11.73
C ARG A 21 0.32 -6.87 11.25
N PRO A 22 -0.38 -7.64 10.41
CA PRO A 22 0.20 -8.83 9.81
C PRO A 22 1.25 -8.41 8.77
N ILE A 23 2.50 -8.85 8.93
CA ILE A 23 3.55 -8.69 7.93
C ILE A 23 3.92 -10.06 7.38
N THR A 24 3.72 -10.23 6.08
CA THR A 24 4.10 -11.46 5.37
C THR A 24 5.52 -11.34 4.84
N LEU A 25 6.42 -12.20 5.32
CA LEU A 25 7.78 -12.34 4.88
C LEU A 25 7.86 -13.38 3.75
N SER A 26 8.16 -12.91 2.55
CA SER A 26 8.53 -13.72 1.39
C SER A 26 10.02 -14.12 1.44
N ASN A 27 10.38 -15.19 0.71
CA ASN A 27 11.79 -15.57 0.56
C ASN A 27 12.53 -14.57 -0.36
N TYR A 28 13.87 -14.59 -0.32
CA TYR A 28 14.70 -13.63 -1.07
C TYR A 28 14.48 -13.69 -2.58
N ILE A 29 14.28 -14.89 -3.13
CA ILE A 29 14.06 -15.09 -4.57
C ILE A 29 12.77 -14.41 -5.03
N LEU A 30 11.69 -14.61 -4.28
CA LEU A 30 10.41 -13.99 -4.58
C LEU A 30 10.48 -12.46 -4.43
N LYS A 31 11.16 -11.94 -3.40
CA LYS A 31 11.39 -10.49 -3.26
C LYS A 31 12.15 -9.91 -4.45
N GLY A 32 13.15 -10.65 -4.94
CA GLY A 32 13.91 -10.28 -6.15
C GLY A 32 12.99 -10.22 -7.37
N LEU A 33 12.16 -11.24 -7.57
CA LEU A 33 11.18 -11.27 -8.66
C LEU A 33 10.15 -10.13 -8.54
N GLU A 34 9.58 -9.92 -7.36
CA GLU A 34 8.64 -8.82 -7.07
C GLU A 34 9.28 -7.46 -7.41
N ARG A 35 10.58 -7.27 -7.13
CA ARG A 35 11.29 -6.04 -7.49
C ARG A 35 11.41 -5.85 -9.01
N ILE A 36 11.71 -6.91 -9.76
CA ILE A 36 11.80 -6.86 -11.23
C ILE A 36 10.42 -6.56 -11.83
N VAL A 37 9.38 -7.22 -11.31
CA VAL A 37 7.98 -6.97 -11.72
C VAL A 37 7.58 -5.53 -11.42
N GLN A 38 7.93 -5.02 -10.23
CA GLN A 38 7.65 -3.64 -9.84
C GLN A 38 8.25 -2.64 -10.84
N TRP A 39 9.51 -2.81 -11.25
CA TRP A 39 10.11 -1.95 -12.27
C TRP A 39 9.33 -1.96 -13.58
N LYS A 40 8.87 -3.13 -14.02
CA LYS A 40 8.07 -3.21 -15.25
C LYS A 40 6.70 -2.59 -15.11
N VAL A 41 6.09 -2.65 -13.93
CA VAL A 41 4.80 -2.03 -13.63
C VAL A 41 4.93 -0.51 -13.55
N ASP A 42 6.00 0.00 -12.94
CA ASP A 42 6.29 1.44 -12.82
C ASP A 42 6.45 2.12 -14.19
N ASP A 43 6.92 1.40 -15.22
CA ASP A 43 7.01 1.90 -16.60
C ASP A 43 5.64 2.16 -17.25
N VAL A 44 4.59 1.48 -16.79
CA VAL A 44 3.27 1.49 -17.43
C VAL A 44 2.26 2.30 -16.63
N ILE A 45 2.38 2.33 -15.30
CA ILE A 45 1.46 3.09 -14.45
C ILE A 45 1.72 4.59 -14.60
N PRO A 46 0.72 5.40 -14.98
CA PRO A 46 0.87 6.83 -15.05
C PRO A 46 1.07 7.42 -13.66
N ARG A 47 1.94 8.43 -13.56
CA ARG A 47 2.16 9.15 -12.31
C ARG A 47 0.92 9.98 -11.97
N LEU A 48 0.30 9.68 -10.83
CA LEU A 48 -0.82 10.46 -10.32
C LEU A 48 -0.29 11.74 -9.62
N TYR A 49 -0.91 12.89 -9.92
CA TYR A 49 -0.42 14.20 -9.51
C TYR A 49 -0.24 14.36 -7.98
N SER A 50 -1.17 13.84 -7.18
CA SER A 50 -1.16 13.95 -5.71
C SER A 50 -0.82 12.63 -5.00
N GLN A 51 -0.24 11.66 -5.71
CA GLN A 51 0.19 10.40 -5.11
C GLN A 51 1.63 10.52 -4.63
N HIS A 52 1.83 10.78 -3.34
CA HIS A 52 3.17 10.85 -2.74
C HIS A 52 3.67 9.48 -2.27
N ALA A 53 2.78 8.67 -1.70
CA ALA A 53 3.15 7.34 -1.22
C ALA A 53 3.55 6.43 -2.38
N TYR A 54 4.60 5.64 -2.16
CA TYR A 54 5.14 4.66 -3.12
C TYR A 54 5.56 5.23 -4.49
N THR A 55 5.77 6.55 -4.59
CA THR A 55 6.18 7.20 -5.83
C THR A 55 7.63 7.64 -5.75
N LYS A 56 8.44 7.24 -6.75
CA LYS A 56 9.88 7.57 -6.79
C LYS A 56 10.09 9.10 -6.78
N GLY A 57 10.94 9.57 -5.87
CA GLY A 57 11.26 10.98 -5.71
C GLY A 57 10.23 11.80 -4.94
N LEU A 58 9.21 11.16 -4.36
CA LEU A 58 8.27 11.79 -3.42
C LEU A 58 8.38 11.14 -2.04
N SER A 59 7.95 11.88 -1.01
CA SER A 59 8.00 11.46 0.39
C SER A 59 6.83 12.07 1.17
N THR A 60 6.76 11.77 2.46
CA THR A 60 5.83 12.45 3.38
C THR A 60 6.10 13.94 3.49
N GLU A 61 7.36 14.36 3.35
CA GLU A 61 7.76 15.78 3.36
C GLU A 61 7.20 16.52 2.14
N THR A 62 7.26 15.92 0.95
CA THR A 62 6.68 16.56 -0.24
C THR A 62 5.16 16.65 -0.17
N ALA A 63 4.51 15.67 0.48
CA ALA A 63 3.07 15.70 0.72
C ALA A 63 2.69 16.81 1.70
N LEU A 64 3.44 16.92 2.81
CA LEU A 64 3.22 17.94 3.82
C LEU A 64 3.45 19.35 3.26
N SER A 65 4.56 19.55 2.53
CA SER A 65 4.85 20.82 1.86
C SER A 65 3.73 21.23 0.91
N GLN A 66 3.19 20.30 0.09
CA GLN A 66 2.09 20.64 -0.82
C GLN A 66 0.84 21.12 -0.07
N VAL A 67 0.49 20.48 1.05
CA VAL A 67 -0.66 20.89 1.88
C VAL A 67 -0.41 22.23 2.56
N THR A 68 0.79 22.43 3.13
CA THR A 68 1.18 23.70 3.75
C THR A 68 1.14 24.85 2.75
N ASP A 69 1.70 24.66 1.55
CA ASP A 69 1.68 25.66 0.47
C ASP A 69 0.25 26.06 0.09
N LEU A 70 -0.70 25.12 0.09
CA LEU A 70 -2.12 25.41 -0.21
C LEU A 70 -2.77 26.22 0.91
N ILE A 71 -2.48 25.89 2.17
CA ILE A 71 -2.98 26.61 3.35
C ILE A 71 -2.43 28.04 3.35
N GLU A 72 -1.12 28.20 3.17
CA GLU A 72 -0.46 29.52 3.16
C GLU A 72 -0.99 30.42 2.05
N LYS A 73 -1.20 29.89 0.84
CA LYS A 73 -1.80 30.64 -0.28
C LYS A 73 -3.23 31.10 0.01
N SER A 74 -4.02 30.25 0.64
CA SER A 74 -5.39 30.60 1.04
C SER A 74 -5.40 31.71 2.10
N ILE A 75 -4.51 31.62 3.10
CA ILE A 75 -4.37 32.65 4.14
C ILE A 75 -3.93 33.99 3.51
N PHE A 76 -2.95 33.96 2.60
CA PHE A 76 -2.47 35.17 1.92
C PHE A 76 -3.55 35.87 1.07
N GLN A 77 -4.56 35.12 0.61
CA GLN A 77 -5.66 35.63 -0.20
C GLN A 77 -6.91 35.99 0.64
N ASP A 78 -6.82 36.00 1.97
CA ASP A 78 -7.94 36.19 2.90
C ASP A 78 -9.10 35.19 2.65
N HIS A 79 -8.79 33.99 2.16
CA HIS A 79 -9.74 32.91 1.95
C HIS A 79 -9.83 31.97 3.14
N CYS A 80 -11.00 31.37 3.35
CA CYS A 80 -11.19 30.30 4.33
C CYS A 80 -10.71 28.95 3.76
N THR A 81 -9.83 28.26 4.49
CA THR A 81 -9.36 26.92 4.12
C THR A 81 -10.14 25.84 4.87
N LEU A 82 -10.63 24.83 4.15
CA LEU A 82 -11.24 23.63 4.71
C LEU A 82 -10.35 22.41 4.41
N ALA A 83 -9.99 21.66 5.45
CA ALA A 83 -9.29 20.38 5.32
C ALA A 83 -10.26 19.22 5.59
N VAL A 84 -10.28 18.24 4.69
CA VAL A 84 -11.03 16.98 4.85
C VAL A 84 -10.03 15.84 4.87
N SER A 85 -10.01 15.07 5.95
CA SER A 85 -9.20 13.87 6.09
C SER A 85 -10.06 12.61 5.91
N PHE A 86 -9.50 11.62 5.23
CA PHE A 86 -10.16 10.34 4.97
C PHE A 86 -9.16 9.21 5.20
N ASP A 87 -9.53 8.25 6.05
CA ASP A 87 -8.71 7.08 6.37
C ASP A 87 -9.48 5.78 6.08
N CYS A 88 -8.88 4.92 5.26
CA CYS A 88 -9.43 3.63 4.90
C CYS A 88 -9.02 2.56 5.91
N THR A 89 -9.99 1.99 6.62
CA THR A 89 -9.72 0.84 7.50
C THR A 89 -9.32 -0.39 6.67
N GLY A 90 -8.19 -1.01 6.99
CA GLY A 90 -7.78 -2.29 6.38
C GLY A 90 -7.46 -2.21 4.89
N ALA A 91 -6.75 -1.14 4.48
CA ALA A 91 -6.46 -0.87 3.07
C ALA A 91 -5.80 -2.02 2.29
N PHE A 92 -5.04 -2.91 2.94
CA PHE A 92 -4.46 -4.11 2.30
C PHE A 92 -5.29 -5.37 2.53
N ASP A 93 -5.99 -5.45 3.66
CA ASP A 93 -6.71 -6.66 4.08
C ASP A 93 -8.03 -6.84 3.31
N TYR A 94 -8.67 -5.73 2.93
CA TYR A 94 -9.97 -5.75 2.24
C TYR A 94 -9.89 -5.64 0.71
N VAL A 95 -8.67 -5.60 0.13
CA VAL A 95 -8.53 -5.55 -1.34
C VAL A 95 -8.98 -6.88 -1.94
N GLN A 96 -10.05 -6.82 -2.75
CA GLN A 96 -10.52 -7.97 -3.50
C GLN A 96 -9.57 -8.26 -4.67
N PHE A 97 -9.15 -9.52 -4.83
CA PHE A 97 -8.26 -9.93 -5.92
C PHE A 97 -8.86 -9.63 -7.31
N HIS A 98 -10.17 -9.74 -7.44
CA HIS A 98 -10.88 -9.40 -8.68
C HIS A 98 -10.72 -7.92 -9.04
N SER A 99 -10.88 -7.02 -8.06
CA SER A 99 -10.72 -5.57 -8.26
C SER A 99 -9.29 -5.19 -8.60
N ALA A 100 -8.30 -5.84 -7.98
CA ALA A 100 -6.89 -5.68 -8.34
C ALA A 100 -6.62 -6.10 -9.79
N ASN A 101 -7.19 -7.22 -10.25
CA ASN A 101 -7.04 -7.66 -11.63
C ASN A 101 -7.64 -6.67 -12.63
N ILE A 102 -8.87 -6.19 -12.39
CA ILE A 102 -9.50 -5.18 -13.24
C ILE A 102 -8.62 -3.93 -13.32
N ALA A 103 -8.08 -3.47 -12.18
CA ALA A 103 -7.19 -2.33 -12.14
C ALA A 103 -5.92 -2.57 -12.98
N MET A 104 -5.27 -3.73 -12.84
CA MET A 104 -4.09 -4.07 -13.64
C MET A 104 -4.38 -4.11 -15.14
N SER A 105 -5.51 -4.68 -15.56
CA SER A 105 -5.91 -4.71 -16.97
C SER A 105 -6.16 -3.29 -17.50
N ARG A 106 -6.87 -2.45 -16.73
CA ARG A 106 -7.15 -1.04 -17.11
C ARG A 106 -5.88 -0.20 -17.24
N LEU A 107 -4.89 -0.47 -16.39
CA LEU A 107 -3.60 0.21 -16.39
C LEU A 107 -2.65 -0.33 -17.47
N GLY A 108 -3.06 -1.32 -18.27
CA GLY A 108 -2.24 -1.86 -19.36
C GLY A 108 -1.07 -2.74 -18.89
N ILE A 109 -1.11 -3.26 -17.67
CA ILE A 109 -0.07 -4.18 -17.17
C ILE A 109 -0.09 -5.46 -18.02
N PRO A 110 1.05 -6.04 -18.43
CA PRO A 110 1.08 -7.26 -19.25
C PRO A 110 0.32 -8.44 -18.62
N GLU A 111 -0.40 -9.20 -19.45
CA GLU A 111 -1.20 -10.36 -18.98
C GLU A 111 -0.35 -11.42 -18.25
N SER A 112 0.91 -11.59 -18.64
CA SER A 112 1.84 -12.50 -17.96
C SER A 112 2.07 -12.11 -16.50
N ILE A 113 2.22 -10.80 -16.22
CA ILE A 113 2.36 -10.26 -14.85
C ILE A 113 1.03 -10.38 -14.11
N GLN A 114 -0.09 -10.07 -14.76
CA GLN A 114 -1.43 -10.22 -14.16
C GLN A 114 -1.67 -11.67 -13.72
N SER A 115 -1.42 -12.64 -14.61
CA SER A 115 -1.60 -14.07 -14.36
C SER A 115 -0.67 -14.56 -13.24
N TRP A 116 0.61 -14.17 -13.28
CA TRP A 116 1.57 -14.48 -12.22
C TRP A 116 1.11 -13.94 -10.85
N TYR A 117 0.69 -12.67 -10.80
CA TYR A 117 0.22 -12.02 -9.58
C TYR A 117 -1.05 -12.69 -9.03
N CYS A 118 -2.01 -13.00 -9.91
CA CYS A 118 -3.20 -13.76 -9.56
C CYS A 118 -2.85 -15.10 -8.95
N ASN A 119 -1.97 -15.84 -9.62
CA ASN A 119 -1.57 -17.17 -9.19
C ASN A 119 -0.87 -17.10 -7.84
N LEU A 120 0.05 -16.14 -7.65
CA LEU A 120 0.73 -15.90 -6.39
C LEU A 120 -0.28 -15.65 -5.25
N LEU A 121 -1.26 -14.77 -5.46
CA LEU A 121 -2.24 -14.44 -4.41
C LEU A 121 -3.18 -15.60 -4.07
N LYS A 122 -3.59 -16.39 -5.06
CA LYS A 122 -4.54 -17.52 -4.87
C LYS A 122 -3.87 -18.78 -4.33
N THR A 123 -2.63 -19.05 -4.70
CA THR A 123 -1.95 -20.32 -4.39
C THR A 123 -0.94 -20.21 -3.25
N ARG A 124 -0.57 -18.98 -2.83
CA ARG A 124 0.38 -18.81 -1.73
C ARG A 124 -0.12 -19.47 -0.45
N THR A 125 0.77 -20.22 0.18
CA THR A 125 0.57 -20.70 1.55
C THR A 125 1.44 -19.88 2.50
N VAL A 126 0.81 -19.42 3.58
CA VAL A 126 1.45 -18.61 4.62
C VAL A 126 1.43 -19.41 5.92
N LYS A 127 2.60 -19.54 6.55
CA LYS A 127 2.73 -20.12 7.88
C LYS A 127 2.66 -18.99 8.90
N ALA A 128 1.79 -19.13 9.88
CA ALA A 128 1.70 -18.24 11.03
C ALA A 128 2.19 -18.99 12.27
N GLU A 129 3.01 -18.34 13.10
CA GLU A 129 3.37 -18.84 14.42
C GLU A 129 2.75 -17.89 15.45
N LEU A 130 1.91 -18.43 16.33
CA LEU A 130 1.27 -17.68 17.41
C LEU A 130 2.00 -18.04 18.70
N LYS A 131 2.66 -17.08 19.34
CA LYS A 131 3.45 -17.26 20.58
C LYS A 131 4.76 -18.06 20.48
N GLY A 132 5.27 -18.33 19.29
CA GLY A 132 6.63 -18.89 19.12
C GLY A 132 6.75 -20.41 19.39
N GLU A 133 5.64 -21.13 19.33
CA GLU A 133 5.59 -22.60 19.21
C GLU A 133 4.87 -23.02 17.92
#